data_AF-A0A972EWK1-F1
#
_entry.id   AF-A0A972EWK1-F1
#
_cell.length_a   1.000
_cell.length_b   1.000
_cell.length_c   1.000
_cell.angle_alpha   90.00
_cell.angle_beta   90.00
_cell.angle_gamma   90.00
#
_symmetry.space_group_name_H-M   'P 1'
#
loop_
_entity.id
_entity.type
_entity.pdbx_description
1 polymer ?
#
loop_
_entity_poly.entity_id
_entity_poly.type
_entity_poly.pdbx_seq_one_letter_code
_entity_poly.pdbx_strand_id
1 'polypeptide(L)'
;MLLWLRSKDRRIAKPAQGLVEFALIIPLFLMLLYGLFEVGRAVFMLSAVRNASRDAVRYAGASGTNPSGVERYRDCAGIRDRAKRVSAFVDLSAVNAVEISYDKGP
;
A
#
# COMPACT_ATOMS: atom_id res chain seq x y z
N MET A 1 -26.53 17.25 76.32
CA MET A 1 -26.18 18.12 75.18
C MET A 1 -24.75 17.81 74.74
N LEU A 2 -24.55 16.71 74.00
CA LEU A 2 -23.27 16.37 73.39
C LEU A 2 -23.58 16.00 71.94
N LEU A 3 -23.34 16.98 71.06
CA LEU A 3 -23.63 16.92 69.63
C LEU A 3 -22.71 15.91 68.94
N TRP A 4 -23.32 14.94 68.29
CA TRP A 4 -22.73 14.02 67.33
C TRP A 4 -22.23 14.79 66.10
N LEU A 5 -20.92 14.99 65.97
CA LEU A 5 -20.31 15.50 64.72
C LEU A 5 -20.00 14.32 63.80
N ARG A 6 -21.01 13.91 63.02
CA ARG A 6 -20.88 12.96 61.91
C ARG A 6 -20.17 13.66 60.75
N SER A 7 -18.86 13.49 60.65
CA SER A 7 -18.10 13.81 59.45
C SER A 7 -18.62 12.95 58.28
N LYS A 8 -19.19 13.60 57.27
CA LYS A 8 -19.64 12.97 56.04
C LYS A 8 -18.46 12.98 55.07
N ASP A 9 -17.65 11.94 55.15
CA ASP A 9 -16.50 11.73 54.27
C ASP A 9 -16.99 11.56 52.83
N ARG A 10 -16.85 12.60 52.00
CA ARG A 10 -17.22 12.55 50.58
C ARG A 10 -16.11 11.82 49.85
N ARG A 11 -16.27 10.50 49.63
CA ARG A 11 -15.44 9.81 48.64
C ARG A 11 -15.68 10.45 47.28
N ILE A 12 -14.70 11.20 46.79
CA ILE A 12 -14.66 11.72 45.43
C ILE A 12 -14.57 10.50 44.51
N ALA A 13 -15.68 10.14 43.87
CA ALA A 13 -15.65 9.18 42.78
C ALA A 13 -14.64 9.69 41.74
N LYS A 14 -13.80 8.83 41.17
CA LYS A 14 -12.84 9.16 40.10
C LYS A 14 -13.41 8.76 38.73
N PRO A 15 -14.40 9.48 38.16
CA PRO A 15 -15.04 9.08 36.90
C PRO A 15 -14.15 9.26 35.66
N ALA A 16 -12.93 9.80 35.78
CA ALA A 16 -12.09 10.13 34.63
C ALA A 16 -10.86 9.23 34.43
N GLN A 17 -10.58 8.28 35.33
CA GLN A 17 -9.35 7.49 35.27
C GLN A 17 -9.28 6.61 34.01
N GLY A 18 -10.37 5.92 33.66
CA GLY A 18 -10.42 5.08 32.46
C GLY A 18 -10.27 5.84 31.15
N LEU A 19 -10.70 7.12 31.10
CA LEU A 19 -10.55 7.95 29.90
C LEU A 19 -9.08 8.32 29.66
N VAL A 20 -8.32 8.57 30.72
CA VAL A 20 -6.89 8.88 30.64
C VAL A 20 -6.10 7.64 30.23
N GLU A 21 -6.40 6.48 30.80
CA GLU A 21 -5.75 5.21 30.43
C GLU A 21 -5.99 4.88 28.95
N PHE A 22 -7.21 5.09 28.44
CA PHE A 22 -7.53 4.92 27.02
C PHE A 22 -6.82 5.93 26.11
N ALA A 23 -6.75 7.20 26.51
CA ALA A 23 -6.07 8.25 25.75
C ALA A 23 -4.56 7.99 25.60
N LEU A 24 -3.94 7.27 26.54
CA LEU A 24 -2.53 6.88 26.45
C LEU A 24 -2.29 5.69 25.51
N ILE A 25 -3.26 4.79 25.37
CA ILE A 25 -3.13 3.58 24.53
C ILE A 25 -3.47 3.87 23.06
N ILE A 26 -4.44 4.76 22.80
CA ILE A 26 -4.86 5.12 21.43
C ILE A 26 -3.67 5.47 20.52
N PRO A 27 -2.73 6.36 20.89
CA PRO A 27 -1.65 6.76 19.99
C PRO A 27 -0.77 5.58 19.58
N LEU A 28 -0.46 4.68 20.52
CA LEU A 28 0.33 3.48 20.25
C LEU A 28 -0.42 2.51 19.34
N PHE A 29 -1.72 2.32 19.60
CA PHE A 29 -2.57 1.46 18.77
C PHE A 29 -2.71 1.99 17.34
N LEU A 30 -2.93 3.30 17.18
CA LEU A 30 -2.98 3.95 15.87
C LEU A 30 -1.65 3.87 15.13
N MET A 31 -0.53 4.04 15.83
CA MET A 31 0.81 3.88 15.24
C MET A 31 1.04 2.44 14.73
N LEU A 32 0.57 1.43 15.46
CA LEU A 32 0.66 0.04 15.05
C LEU A 32 -0.21 -0.24 13.82
N LEU A 33 -1.46 0.24 13.81
CA LEU A 33 -2.35 0.12 12.66
C LEU A 33 -1.77 0.81 11.43
N TYR A 34 -1.23 2.01 11.59
CA TYR A 34 -0.58 2.75 10.50
C TYR A 34 0.60 1.96 9.92
N GLY A 35 1.45 1.39 10.79
CA GLY A 35 2.55 0.53 10.36
C GLY A 35 2.07 -0.69 9.55
N LEU A 36 0.98 -1.33 9.98
CA LEU A 36 0.39 -2.45 9.24
C LEU A 36 -0.12 -2.01 7.86
N PHE A 37 -0.77 -0.86 7.77
CA PHE A 37 -1.23 -0.31 6.49
C PHE A 37 -0.08 0.00 5.54
N GLU A 38 1.01 0.61 6.02
CA GLU A 38 2.18 0.91 5.17
C GLU A 38 2.87 -0.36 4.66
N VAL A 39 3.05 -1.37 5.51
CA VAL A 39 3.62 -2.66 5.09
C VAL A 39 2.70 -3.36 4.09
N GLY A 40 1.39 -3.37 4.35
CA GLY A 40 0.40 -3.94 3.42
C GLY A 40 0.44 -3.24 2.05
N ARG A 41 0.50 -1.90 2.05
CA ARG A 41 0.64 -1.09 0.84
C ARG A 41 1.93 -1.42 0.09
N ALA A 42 3.06 -1.55 0.77
CA ALA A 42 4.34 -1.88 0.16
C ALA A 42 4.31 -3.26 -0.54
N VAL A 43 3.79 -4.29 0.15
CA VAL A 43 3.67 -5.65 -0.41
C VAL A 43 2.72 -5.67 -1.62
N PHE A 44 1.62 -4.92 -1.54
CA PHE A 44 0.67 -4.80 -2.64
C PHE A 44 1.32 -4.14 -3.87
N MET A 45 2.04 -3.03 -3.69
CA MET A 45 2.74 -2.33 -4.78
C MET A 45 3.81 -3.21 -5.44
N LEU A 46 4.59 -3.95 -4.64
CA LEU A 46 5.56 -4.91 -5.17
C LEU A 46 4.92 -5.99 -6.03
N SER A 47 3.75 -6.48 -5.62
CA SER A 47 3.00 -7.49 -6.36
C SER A 47 2.44 -6.93 -7.67
N ALA A 48 1.92 -5.70 -7.64
CA ALA A 48 1.43 -4.99 -8.82
C ALA A 48 2.54 -4.79 -9.86
N VAL A 49 3.73 -4.31 -9.45
CA VAL A 49 4.88 -4.13 -10.36
C VAL A 49 5.34 -5.46 -10.95
N ARG A 50 5.47 -6.52 -10.13
CA ARG A 50 5.87 -7.84 -10.61
C ARG A 50 4.90 -8.40 -11.65
N ASN A 51 3.59 -8.22 -11.43
CA ASN A 51 2.58 -8.64 -12.38
C ASN A 51 2.62 -7.81 -13.67
N ALA A 52 2.80 -6.49 -13.57
CA ALA A 52 3.00 -5.60 -14.71
C ALA A 52 4.17 -6.01 -15.59
N SER A 53 5.35 -6.28 -15.01
CA SER A 53 6.51 -6.75 -15.76
C SER A 53 6.24 -8.10 -16.45
N ARG A 54 5.59 -9.04 -15.75
CA ARG A 54 5.28 -10.37 -16.31
C ARG A 54 4.31 -10.29 -17.48
N ASP A 55 3.27 -9.48 -17.39
CA ASP A 55 2.29 -9.36 -18.47
C ASP A 55 2.85 -8.59 -19.67
N ALA A 56 3.71 -7.60 -19.43
CA ALA A 56 4.46 -6.91 -20.48
C ALA A 56 5.37 -7.89 -21.25
N VAL A 57 6.15 -8.71 -20.54
CA VAL A 57 7.04 -9.72 -21.15
C VAL A 57 6.24 -10.82 -21.86
N ARG A 58 5.11 -11.27 -21.31
CA ARG A 58 4.22 -12.23 -21.99
C ARG A 58 3.72 -11.70 -23.33
N TYR A 59 3.39 -10.41 -23.40
CA TYR A 59 3.02 -9.78 -24.66
C TYR A 59 4.22 -9.69 -25.61
N ALA A 60 5.38 -9.26 -25.12
CA ALA A 60 6.60 -9.11 -25.92
C ALA A 60 7.09 -10.45 -26.52
N GLY A 61 7.02 -11.53 -25.74
CA GLY A 61 7.45 -12.88 -26.14
C GLY A 61 6.40 -13.66 -26.92
N ALA A 62 5.20 -13.12 -27.12
CA ALA A 62 4.19 -13.77 -27.93
C ALA A 62 4.59 -13.73 -29.41
N SER A 63 4.43 -14.85 -30.10
CA SER A 63 4.69 -14.94 -31.54
C SER A 63 3.69 -14.11 -32.35
N GLY A 64 4.15 -13.60 -33.49
CA GLY A 64 3.37 -12.85 -34.46
C GLY A 64 3.41 -11.33 -34.30
N THR A 65 2.58 -10.68 -35.10
CA THR A 65 2.55 -9.22 -35.23
C THR A 65 1.37 -8.58 -34.52
N ASN A 66 1.50 -7.29 -34.21
CA ASN A 66 0.39 -6.44 -33.83
C ASN A 66 -0.48 -6.10 -35.06
N PRO A 67 -1.65 -5.43 -34.89
CA PRO A 67 -2.51 -5.03 -36.01
C PRO A 67 -1.85 -4.12 -37.05
N SER A 68 -0.73 -3.47 -36.70
CA SER A 68 0.07 -2.62 -37.59
C SER A 68 1.18 -3.37 -38.32
N GLY A 69 1.26 -4.71 -38.18
CA GLY A 69 2.28 -5.53 -38.83
C GLY A 69 3.66 -5.50 -38.14
N VAL A 70 3.77 -4.95 -36.94
CA VAL A 70 5.02 -4.92 -36.16
C VAL A 70 5.10 -6.16 -35.30
N GLU A 71 6.24 -6.85 -35.33
CA GLU A 71 6.53 -7.98 -34.43
C GLU A 71 6.35 -7.56 -32.97
N ARG A 72 5.65 -8.37 -32.16
CA ARG A 72 5.31 -8.00 -30.78
C ARG A 72 6.52 -7.71 -29.90
N TYR A 73 7.63 -8.40 -30.14
CA TYR A 73 8.86 -8.13 -29.41
C TYR A 73 9.43 -6.74 -29.72
N ARG A 74 9.10 -6.11 -30.86
CA ARG A 74 9.52 -4.74 -31.21
C ARG A 74 8.47 -3.67 -30.89
N ASP A 75 7.26 -4.06 -30.48
CA ASP A 75 6.18 -3.14 -30.18
C ASP A 75 6.31 -2.54 -28.76
N CYS A 76 7.21 -1.57 -28.62
CA CYS A 76 7.45 -0.88 -27.35
C CYS A 76 6.20 -0.16 -26.81
N ALA A 77 5.28 0.28 -27.67
CA ALA A 77 4.04 0.92 -27.23
C ALA A 77 3.09 -0.11 -26.62
N GLY A 78 2.87 -1.23 -27.32
CA GLY A 78 2.07 -2.34 -26.83
C GLY A 78 2.60 -2.94 -25.52
N ILE A 79 3.91 -3.11 -25.40
CA ILE A 79 4.55 -3.61 -24.17
C ILE A 79 4.29 -2.66 -22.98
N ARG A 80 4.47 -1.35 -23.17
CA ARG A 80 4.20 -0.36 -22.11
C ARG A 80 2.72 -0.30 -21.73
N ASP A 81 1.82 -0.38 -22.71
CA ASP A 81 0.39 -0.37 -22.46
C ASP A 81 -0.06 -1.61 -21.66
N ARG A 82 0.56 -2.77 -21.92
CA ARG A 82 0.30 -3.98 -21.14
C ARG A 82 0.78 -3.85 -19.71
N ALA A 83 1.96 -3.27 -19.47
CA ALA A 83 2.46 -2.99 -18.13
C ALA A 83 1.50 -2.08 -17.34
N LYS A 84 1.05 -0.97 -17.95
CA LYS A 84 0.18 0.03 -17.33
C LYS A 84 -1.22 -0.50 -16.98
N ARG A 85 -1.74 -1.48 -17.72
CA ARG A 85 -3.08 -2.02 -17.51
C ARG A 85 -3.23 -2.82 -16.22
N VAL A 86 -2.14 -3.38 -15.70
CA VAL A 86 -2.19 -4.32 -14.56
C VAL A 86 -1.44 -3.80 -13.33
N SER A 87 -0.95 -2.56 -13.36
CA SER A 87 -0.21 -1.91 -12.27
C SER A 87 -1.12 -1.15 -11.30
N ALA A 88 -2.15 -1.81 -10.75
CA ALA A 88 -3.09 -1.18 -9.83
C ALA A 88 -2.35 -0.45 -8.68
N PHE A 89 -2.76 0.78 -8.36
CA PHE A 89 -2.16 1.65 -7.33
C PHE A 89 -0.68 2.02 -7.53
N VAL A 90 -0.08 1.69 -8.68
CA VAL A 90 1.28 2.12 -9.04
C VAL A 90 1.20 2.92 -10.34
N ASP A 91 1.58 4.19 -10.27
CA ASP A 91 1.60 5.04 -11.45
C ASP A 91 2.83 4.74 -12.31
N LEU A 92 2.60 4.10 -13.46
CA LEU A 92 3.60 3.84 -14.48
C LEU A 92 3.49 4.81 -15.68
N SER A 93 2.80 5.95 -15.51
CA SER A 93 2.63 6.94 -16.58
C SER A 93 3.89 7.74 -16.88
N ALA A 94 4.81 7.86 -15.91
CA ALA A 94 6.06 8.59 -16.08
C ALA A 94 6.91 7.98 -17.21
N VAL A 95 7.60 8.85 -17.96
CA VAL A 95 8.36 8.49 -19.18
C VAL A 95 9.41 7.41 -18.90
N ASN A 96 10.02 7.43 -17.71
CA ASN A 96 11.08 6.52 -17.30
C ASN A 96 10.59 5.43 -16.33
N ALA A 97 9.28 5.24 -16.19
CA ALA A 97 8.74 4.21 -15.28
C ALA A 97 8.92 2.78 -15.80
N VAL A 98 9.02 2.61 -17.13
CA VAL A 98 9.16 1.31 -17.79
C VAL A 98 10.31 1.34 -18.78
N GLU A 99 11.40 0.67 -18.42
CA GLU A 99 12.56 0.44 -19.27
C GLU A 99 12.42 -0.91 -20.00
N ILE A 100 12.65 -0.90 -21.30
CA ILE A 100 12.63 -2.08 -22.16
C ILE A 100 14.02 -2.22 -22.76
N SER A 101 14.71 -3.30 -22.43
CA SER A 101 16.03 -3.63 -22.97
C SER A 101 16.02 -5.07 -23.48
N TYR A 102 16.79 -5.32 -24.52
CA TYR A 102 16.95 -6.63 -25.14
C TYR A 102 18.38 -7.10 -24.91
N ASP A 103 18.53 -8.35 -24.50
CA ASP A 103 19.84 -8.98 -24.47
C ASP A 103 20.40 -9.08 -25.90
N LYS A 104 21.66 -8.67 -26.07
CA LYS A 104 22.35 -8.72 -27.36
C LYS A 104 23.27 -9.94 -27.49
N GLY A 105 23.32 -10.80 -26.48
CA GLY A 105 24.22 -11.95 -26.44
C GLY A 105 25.70 -11.52 -26.23
N PRO A 106 26.60 -12.50 -26.04
CA PRO A 106 28.04 -12.28 -26.03
C PRO A 106 28.63 -12.04 -27.42
#